data_AF-A0A940CCU8-F1
#
_entry.id   AF-A0A940CCU8-F1
#
_cell.length_a   1.000
_cell.length_b   1.000
_cell.length_c   1.000
_cell.angle_alpha   90.00
_cell.angle_beta   90.00
_cell.angle_gamma   90.00
#
_symmetry.space_group_name_H-M   'P 1'
#
loop_
_entity.id
_entity.type
_entity.pdbx_description
1 polymer ?
#
loop_
_entity_poly.entity_id
_entity_poly.type
_entity_poly.pdbx_seq_one_letter_code
_entity_poly.pdbx_strand_id
1 'polypeptide(L)'
;MLKLQIISYVAYGLLTLFLIGIGSAIIKLKKKKISVGAAIAMMLIFVIMMLVVSYPYFVIYRGLPAGSGRVVGEYNEFTSMWTYWDDEQWKIGANKYGEPIFSNPKEAFVIANGEFADIIELIQDEYGFDDFSMKNYEEYSHVIYKVNASGDAAAQQFRFYEFIEIYGNSRKTWHYLPAEGWVRN
;
A
#
# COMPACT_ATOMS: atom_id res chain seq x y z
N MET A 1 17.69 4.36 4.84
CA MET A 1 16.72 4.90 3.86
C MET A 1 16.79 6.42 3.68
N LEU A 2 16.65 7.25 4.72
CA LEU A 2 16.60 8.73 4.61
C LEU A 2 17.81 9.34 3.87
N LYS A 3 19.02 8.82 4.09
CA LYS A 3 20.26 9.30 3.45
C LYS A 3 20.25 9.16 1.91
N LEU A 4 19.64 8.11 1.35
CA LEU A 4 19.60 7.91 -0.11
C LEU A 4 18.57 8.82 -0.79
N GLN A 5 17.45 9.11 -0.13
CA GLN A 5 16.45 10.06 -0.65
C GLN A 5 17.01 11.47 -0.72
N ILE A 6 17.75 11.90 0.29
CA ILE A 6 18.39 13.23 0.28
C ILE A 6 19.40 13.32 -0.86
N ILE A 7 20.20 12.28 -1.08
CA ILE A 7 21.18 12.23 -2.18
C ILE A 7 20.48 12.31 -3.54
N SER A 8 19.35 11.61 -3.74
CA SER A 8 18.62 11.70 -5.02
C SER A 8 18.05 13.09 -5.24
N TYR A 9 17.38 13.69 -4.26
CA TYR A 9 16.85 15.06 -4.39
C TYR A 9 17.93 16.11 -4.66
N VAL A 10 19.10 15.98 -4.02
CA VAL A 10 20.25 16.86 -4.27
C VAL A 10 20.78 16.67 -5.69
N ALA A 11 20.92 15.41 -6.16
CA ALA A 11 21.35 15.12 -7.52
C ALA A 11 20.36 15.66 -8.57
N TYR A 12 19.04 15.53 -8.33
CA TYR A 12 18.00 16.11 -9.18
C TYR A 12 18.07 17.64 -9.21
N GLY A 13 18.20 18.28 -8.04
CA GLY A 13 18.34 19.73 -7.95
C GLY A 13 19.55 20.25 -8.74
N LEU A 14 20.71 19.58 -8.59
CA LEU A 14 21.94 19.94 -9.29
C LEU A 14 21.83 19.73 -10.81
N LEU A 15 21.26 18.61 -11.26
CA LEU A 15 21.05 18.36 -12.69
C LEU A 15 20.12 19.41 -13.32
N THR A 16 19.08 19.80 -12.59
CA THR A 16 18.12 20.80 -13.06
C THR A 16 18.77 22.18 -13.21
N LEU A 17 19.53 22.61 -12.20
CA LEU A 17 20.28 23.87 -12.25
C LEU A 17 21.32 23.87 -13.38
N PHE A 18 21.99 22.73 -13.61
CA PHE A 18 22.95 22.58 -14.69
C PHE A 18 22.31 22.74 -16.09
N LEU A 19 21.14 22.12 -16.31
CA LEU A 19 20.40 22.25 -17.57
C LEU A 19 19.87 23.67 -17.80
N ILE A 20 19.38 24.35 -16.76
CA ILE A 20 18.98 25.78 -16.83
C ILE A 20 20.19 26.66 -17.18
N GLY A 21 21.36 26.37 -16.59
CA GLY A 21 22.62 27.07 -16.86
C GLY A 21 23.06 26.93 -18.32
N ILE A 22 23.02 25.71 -18.86
CA ILE A 22 23.34 25.43 -20.28
C ILE A 22 22.37 26.18 -21.21
N GLY A 23 21.06 26.11 -20.94
CA GLY A 23 20.05 26.81 -21.74
C GLY A 23 20.30 28.32 -21.77
N SER A 24 20.57 28.91 -20.60
CA SER A 24 20.85 30.34 -20.46
C SER A 24 22.14 30.76 -21.18
N ALA A 25 23.20 29.95 -21.12
CA ALA A 25 24.46 30.20 -21.81
C ALA A 25 24.32 30.14 -23.34
N ILE A 26 23.57 29.17 -23.86
CA ILE A 26 23.31 29.03 -25.31
C ILE A 26 22.53 30.24 -25.85
N ILE A 27 21.54 30.74 -25.09
CA ILE A 27 20.76 31.94 -25.44
C ILE A 27 21.67 33.17 -25.50
N LYS A 28 22.54 33.33 -24.50
CA LYS A 28 23.46 34.46 -24.39
C LYS A 28 24.49 34.46 -25.51
N LEU A 29 25.00 33.28 -25.89
CA LEU A 29 25.99 33.11 -26.96
C LEU A 29 25.42 33.35 -28.36
N LYS A 30 24.16 32.96 -28.65
CA LYS A 30 23.56 33.12 -29.98
C LYS A 30 22.91 34.49 -30.23
N LYS A 31 22.75 35.37 -29.23
CA LYS A 31 22.02 36.66 -29.32
C LYS A 31 20.66 36.57 -30.06
N LYS A 32 20.05 35.39 -30.09
CA LYS A 32 18.87 35.11 -30.91
C LYS A 32 17.64 35.09 -30.01
N LYS A 33 16.62 35.89 -30.34
CA LYS A 33 15.32 35.81 -29.65
C LYS A 33 14.73 34.41 -29.92
N ILE A 34 14.47 33.65 -28.86
CA ILE A 34 13.73 32.40 -28.94
C ILE A 34 12.28 32.75 -29.27
N SER A 35 11.68 32.07 -30.26
CA SER A 35 10.26 32.21 -30.53
C SER A 35 9.44 31.55 -29.41
N VAL A 36 8.26 32.08 -29.12
CA VAL A 36 7.37 31.53 -28.08
C VAL A 36 7.12 30.02 -28.29
N GLY A 37 6.97 29.57 -29.54
CA GLY A 37 6.81 28.15 -29.88
C GLY A 37 8.01 27.28 -29.51
N ALA A 38 9.25 27.78 -29.70
CA ALA A 38 10.45 27.04 -29.32
C ALA A 38 10.63 26.95 -27.79
N ALA A 39 10.20 27.98 -27.05
CA ALA A 39 10.19 27.94 -25.59
C ALA A 39 9.21 26.90 -25.04
N ILE A 40 8.00 26.82 -25.62
CA ILE A 40 6.98 25.82 -25.26
C ILE A 40 7.49 24.39 -25.54
N ALA A 41 8.13 24.17 -26.70
CA ALA A 41 8.69 22.86 -27.05
C ALA A 41 9.79 22.43 -26.06
N MET A 42 10.68 23.33 -25.65
CA MET A 42 11.71 23.03 -24.64
C MET A 42 11.10 22.71 -23.27
N MET A 43 10.04 23.41 -22.87
CA MET A 43 9.33 23.12 -21.62
C MET A 43 8.67 21.73 -21.66
N LEU A 44 8.03 21.36 -22.77
CA LEU A 44 7.47 20.02 -22.97
C LEU A 44 8.54 18.92 -22.90
N ILE A 45 9.68 19.12 -23.58
CA ILE A 45 10.80 18.17 -23.52
C ILE A 45 11.31 18.02 -22.09
N PHE A 46 11.43 19.13 -21.36
CA PHE A 46 11.84 19.10 -19.96
C PHE A 46 10.86 18.32 -19.07
N VAL A 47 9.55 18.54 -19.23
CA VAL A 47 8.51 17.78 -18.49
C VAL A 47 8.58 16.29 -18.82
N ILE A 48 8.72 15.93 -20.10
CA ILE A 48 8.86 14.52 -20.52
C ILE A 48 10.13 13.90 -19.91
N MET A 49 11.26 14.63 -19.91
CA MET A 49 12.49 14.16 -19.27
C MET A 49 12.28 13.92 -17.77
N MET A 50 11.59 14.84 -17.07
CA MET A 50 11.27 14.67 -15.66
C MET A 50 10.40 13.43 -15.41
N LEU A 51 9.41 13.15 -16.25
CA LEU A 51 8.59 11.94 -16.17
C LEU A 51 9.42 10.68 -16.42
N VAL A 52 10.29 10.66 -17.43
CA VAL A 52 11.14 9.51 -17.75
C VAL A 52 12.17 9.22 -16.66
N VAL A 53 12.76 10.25 -16.04
CA VAL A 53 13.77 10.07 -14.98
C VAL A 53 13.11 9.76 -13.62
N SER A 54 11.92 10.31 -13.35
CA SER A 54 11.14 9.98 -12.14
C SER A 54 10.47 8.61 -12.19
N TYR A 55 10.19 8.07 -13.38
CA TYR A 55 9.59 6.74 -13.53
C TYR A 55 10.42 5.62 -12.87
N PRO A 56 11.74 5.49 -13.08
CA PRO A 56 12.57 4.57 -12.31
C PRO A 56 12.49 4.84 -10.81
N TYR A 57 12.40 6.09 -10.35
CA TYR A 57 12.21 6.36 -8.93
C TYR A 57 10.88 5.80 -8.40
N PHE A 58 9.77 5.96 -9.13
CA PHE A 58 8.49 5.36 -8.76
C PHE A 58 8.54 3.83 -8.79
N VAL A 59 9.14 3.23 -9.83
CA VAL A 59 9.25 1.77 -9.96
C VAL A 59 10.16 1.18 -8.87
N ILE A 60 11.29 1.82 -8.58
CA ILE A 60 12.30 1.32 -7.63
C ILE A 60 11.89 1.57 -6.18
N TYR A 61 11.28 2.71 -5.86
CA TYR A 61 11.00 3.08 -4.46
C TYR A 61 9.55 2.90 -4.03
N ARG A 62 8.59 2.97 -4.96
CA ARG A 62 7.18 2.71 -4.65
C ARG A 62 6.70 1.35 -5.15
N GLY A 63 7.52 0.62 -5.90
CA GLY A 63 7.16 -0.61 -6.57
C GLY A 63 6.08 -0.41 -7.64
N LEU A 64 6.08 -1.28 -8.65
CA LEU A 64 4.85 -1.46 -9.43
C LEU A 64 3.80 -2.09 -8.51
N PRO A 65 2.56 -1.56 -8.43
CA PRO A 65 1.51 -2.20 -7.66
C PRO A 65 1.26 -3.59 -8.27
N ALA A 66 1.76 -4.64 -7.64
CA ALA A 66 1.40 -5.99 -8.04
C ALA A 66 -0.05 -6.25 -7.61
N GLY A 67 -0.79 -6.97 -8.45
CA GLY A 67 -2.21 -7.30 -8.25
C GLY A 67 -2.52 -8.24 -7.09
N SER A 68 -1.88 -8.09 -5.93
CA SER A 68 -2.24 -8.80 -4.69
C SER A 68 -3.56 -8.33 -4.10
N GLY A 69 -3.99 -7.10 -4.38
CA GLY A 69 -5.27 -6.56 -3.91
C GLY A 69 -6.47 -6.97 -4.77
N ARG A 70 -6.34 -7.99 -5.64
CA ARG A 70 -7.43 -8.47 -6.48
C ARG A 70 -7.56 -9.98 -6.38
N VAL A 71 -8.80 -10.43 -6.26
CA VAL A 71 -9.17 -11.84 -6.39
C VAL A 71 -8.94 -12.27 -7.83
N VAL A 72 -8.18 -13.33 -8.03
CA VAL A 72 -7.89 -13.91 -9.37
C VAL A 72 -8.48 -15.30 -9.54
N GLY A 73 -9.03 -15.88 -8.48
CA GLY A 73 -9.70 -17.17 -8.49
C GLY A 73 -10.30 -17.49 -7.13
N GLU A 74 -10.99 -18.62 -7.07
CA GLU A 74 -11.40 -19.21 -5.80
C GLU A 74 -10.16 -19.57 -5.00
N TYR A 75 -10.17 -19.29 -3.70
CA TYR A 75 -9.22 -19.93 -2.79
C TYR A 75 -9.65 -21.39 -2.62
N ASN A 76 -8.72 -22.27 -2.33
CA ASN A 76 -8.98 -23.72 -2.37
C ASN A 76 -7.99 -24.49 -1.48
N GLU A 77 -7.10 -23.77 -0.83
CA GLU A 77 -6.23 -24.31 0.20
C GLU A 77 -7.02 -24.31 1.51
N PHE A 78 -7.79 -25.36 1.72
CA PHE A 78 -8.52 -25.56 2.97
C PHE A 78 -7.51 -25.70 4.11
N THR A 79 -7.48 -24.71 5.00
CA THR A 79 -6.89 -24.86 6.33
C THR A 79 -8.05 -24.97 7.32
N SER A 80 -7.93 -25.81 8.34
CA SER A 80 -8.93 -25.91 9.42
C SER A 80 -9.02 -24.64 10.28
N MET A 81 -8.29 -23.60 9.90
CA MET A 81 -8.10 -22.34 10.59
C MET A 81 -8.81 -21.18 9.87
N TRP A 82 -9.81 -21.46 9.02
CA TRP A 82 -10.59 -20.44 8.32
C TRP A 82 -12.09 -20.69 8.46
N THR A 83 -12.71 -20.02 9.44
CA THR A 83 -14.13 -20.15 9.77
C THR A 83 -15.04 -19.54 8.71
N TYR A 84 -14.57 -18.56 7.93
CA TYR A 84 -15.36 -17.81 6.94
C TYR A 84 -15.40 -18.42 5.54
N TRP A 85 -14.69 -19.52 5.31
CA TRP A 85 -14.41 -20.03 3.98
C TRP A 85 -15.68 -20.26 3.13
N ASP A 86 -16.73 -20.79 3.75
CA ASP A 86 -17.98 -21.14 3.07
C ASP A 86 -19.07 -20.06 3.17
N ASP A 87 -18.78 -18.94 3.83
CA ASP A 87 -19.77 -17.91 4.09
C ASP A 87 -19.70 -16.80 3.03
N GLU A 88 -20.67 -16.83 2.12
CA GLU A 88 -20.78 -15.93 0.97
C GLU A 88 -20.78 -14.43 1.36
N GLN A 89 -21.17 -14.08 2.60
CA GLN A 89 -21.18 -12.67 3.03
C GLN A 89 -19.78 -12.04 2.99
N TRP A 90 -18.74 -12.84 3.21
CA TRP A 90 -17.35 -12.37 3.27
C TRP A 90 -16.70 -12.24 1.90
N LYS A 91 -17.24 -12.89 0.85
CA LYS A 91 -16.76 -12.81 -0.54
C LYS A 91 -15.23 -13.00 -0.64
N ILE A 92 -14.70 -14.06 -0.05
CA ILE A 92 -13.27 -14.36 -0.01
C ILE A 92 -12.85 -15.07 -1.31
N GLY A 93 -11.66 -14.76 -1.81
CA GLY A 93 -11.02 -15.49 -2.90
C GLY A 93 -9.51 -15.45 -2.79
N ALA A 94 -8.81 -16.13 -3.71
CA ALA A 94 -7.37 -16.15 -3.75
C ALA A 94 -6.82 -14.94 -4.52
N ASN A 95 -5.77 -14.33 -3.97
CA ASN A 95 -4.92 -13.43 -4.76
C ASN A 95 -3.95 -14.24 -5.66
N LYS A 96 -3.20 -13.56 -6.52
CA LYS A 96 -2.23 -14.22 -7.43
C LYS A 96 -1.08 -14.98 -6.74
N TYR A 97 -0.96 -14.86 -5.43
CA TYR A 97 0.03 -15.54 -4.59
C TYR A 97 -0.60 -16.71 -3.80
N GLY A 98 -1.88 -17.02 -4.04
CA GLY A 98 -2.59 -18.09 -3.33
C GLY A 98 -3.06 -17.69 -1.93
N GLU A 99 -2.98 -16.42 -1.54
CA GLU A 99 -3.41 -15.98 -0.21
C GLU A 99 -4.90 -15.65 -0.20
N PRO A 100 -5.63 -15.94 0.89
CA PRO A 100 -7.03 -15.54 1.01
C PRO A 100 -7.11 -14.02 1.19
N ILE A 101 -7.97 -13.38 0.41
CA ILE A 101 -8.28 -11.96 0.48
C ILE A 101 -9.79 -11.73 0.33
N PHE A 102 -10.28 -10.63 0.89
CA PHE A 102 -11.64 -10.15 0.65
C PHE A 102 -11.73 -9.51 -0.72
N SER A 103 -12.76 -9.86 -1.48
CA SER A 103 -13.07 -9.19 -2.76
C SER A 103 -13.36 -7.70 -2.56
N ASN A 104 -14.02 -7.36 -1.45
CA ASN A 104 -14.26 -5.99 -1.03
C ASN A 104 -13.86 -5.78 0.43
N PRO A 105 -12.59 -5.40 0.70
CA PRO A 105 -12.10 -5.25 2.07
C PRO A 105 -12.84 -4.19 2.87
N LYS A 106 -13.42 -3.17 2.21
CA LYS A 106 -14.17 -2.12 2.91
C LYS A 106 -15.50 -2.64 3.45
N GLU A 107 -16.20 -3.44 2.66
CA GLU A 107 -17.47 -4.06 3.04
C GLU A 107 -17.23 -5.13 4.12
N ALA A 108 -16.20 -5.97 3.95
CA ALA A 108 -15.81 -6.95 4.97
C ALA A 108 -15.50 -6.28 6.32
N PHE A 109 -14.84 -5.11 6.32
CA PHE A 109 -14.57 -4.37 7.56
C PHE A 109 -15.84 -3.87 8.24
N VAL A 110 -16.84 -3.45 7.48
CA VAL A 110 -18.14 -3.02 8.05
C VAL A 110 -18.86 -4.19 8.70
N ILE A 111 -18.84 -5.37 8.07
CA ILE A 111 -19.41 -6.60 8.63
C ILE A 111 -18.66 -6.96 9.93
N ALA A 112 -17.33 -6.95 9.92
CA ALA A 112 -16.49 -7.26 11.07
C ALA A 112 -16.75 -6.36 12.28
N ASN A 113 -16.97 -5.06 12.07
CA ASN A 113 -17.33 -4.14 13.16
C ASN A 113 -18.61 -4.53 13.90
N GLY A 114 -19.58 -5.16 13.21
CA GLY A 114 -20.81 -5.66 13.84
C GLY A 114 -20.66 -7.06 14.42
N GLU A 115 -20.08 -7.98 13.64
CA GLU A 115 -19.96 -9.40 13.99
C GLU A 115 -19.02 -9.64 15.19
N PHE A 116 -18.02 -8.77 15.39
CA PHE A 116 -17.00 -8.92 16.43
C PHE A 116 -17.05 -7.81 17.49
N ALA A 117 -18.21 -7.19 17.69
CA ALA A 117 -18.36 -6.05 18.58
C ALA A 117 -17.86 -6.34 20.01
N ASP A 118 -18.19 -7.51 20.57
CA ASP A 118 -17.84 -7.84 21.97
C ASP A 118 -16.33 -8.00 22.18
N ILE A 119 -15.63 -8.68 21.25
CA ILE A 119 -14.17 -8.82 21.35
C ILE A 119 -13.44 -7.50 21.03
N ILE A 120 -13.99 -6.68 20.13
CA ILE A 120 -13.46 -5.34 19.82
C ILE A 120 -13.56 -4.44 21.04
N GLU A 121 -14.73 -4.37 21.67
CA GLU A 121 -14.99 -3.58 22.88
C GLU A 121 -14.07 -4.04 24.02
N LEU A 122 -13.93 -5.36 24.22
CA LEU A 122 -13.02 -5.89 25.24
C LEU A 122 -11.56 -5.45 25.02
N ILE A 123 -11.06 -5.51 23.78
CA ILE A 123 -9.70 -5.05 23.47
C ILE A 123 -9.56 -3.54 23.73
N GLN A 124 -10.55 -2.75 23.35
CA GLN A 124 -10.57 -1.31 23.58
C GLN A 124 -10.51 -0.97 25.06
N ASP A 125 -11.33 -1.64 25.88
CA ASP A 125 -11.38 -1.43 27.32
C ASP A 125 -10.09 -1.86 28.03
N GLU A 126 -9.52 -3.02 27.68
CA GLU A 126 -8.31 -3.54 28.33
C GLU A 126 -7.04 -2.74 27.95
N TYR A 127 -6.94 -2.26 26.71
CA TYR A 127 -5.72 -1.62 26.18
C TYR A 127 -5.86 -0.12 25.93
N GLY A 128 -7.04 0.47 26.12
CA GLY A 128 -7.31 1.88 25.85
C GLY A 128 -7.15 2.25 24.38
N PHE A 129 -7.52 1.36 23.46
CA PHE A 129 -7.42 1.58 22.02
C PHE A 129 -8.56 2.46 21.51
N ASP A 130 -8.26 3.24 20.46
CA ASP A 130 -9.28 3.94 19.68
C ASP A 130 -10.19 2.94 18.94
N ASP A 131 -11.36 3.42 18.47
CA ASP A 131 -12.32 2.67 17.66
C ASP A 131 -11.64 1.81 16.58
N PHE A 132 -12.09 0.55 16.45
CA PHE A 132 -11.56 -0.37 15.45
C PHE A 132 -11.78 0.18 14.04
N SER A 133 -10.69 0.35 13.30
CA SER A 133 -10.68 1.00 12.00
C SER A 133 -9.66 0.39 11.07
N MET A 134 -9.85 0.64 9.77
CA MET A 134 -8.91 0.19 8.74
C MET A 134 -7.47 0.70 8.91
N LYS A 135 -7.24 1.69 9.78
CA LYS A 135 -5.94 2.30 10.03
C LYS A 135 -5.19 1.68 11.21
N ASN A 136 -5.91 1.20 12.22
CA ASN A 136 -5.35 0.66 13.47
C ASN A 136 -5.59 -0.85 13.62
N TYR A 137 -6.15 -1.53 12.61
CA TYR A 137 -6.45 -2.96 12.69
C TYR A 137 -5.25 -3.86 13.07
N GLU A 138 -4.03 -3.45 12.72
CA GLU A 138 -2.80 -4.17 13.07
C GLU A 138 -2.52 -4.12 14.58
N GLU A 139 -2.88 -3.04 15.26
CA GLU A 139 -2.72 -2.90 16.71
C GLU A 139 -3.54 -3.98 17.44
N TYR A 140 -4.77 -4.22 16.97
CA TYR A 140 -5.66 -5.26 17.48
C TYR A 140 -5.05 -6.67 17.27
N SER A 141 -4.38 -6.91 16.14
CA SER A 141 -3.71 -8.19 15.85
C SER A 141 -2.65 -8.58 16.89
N HIS A 142 -1.99 -7.60 17.49
CA HIS A 142 -0.90 -7.82 18.45
C HIS A 142 -1.38 -8.19 19.86
N VAL A 143 -2.64 -7.91 20.17
CA VAL A 143 -3.20 -8.05 21.52
C VAL A 143 -4.38 -9.02 21.57
N ILE A 144 -4.96 -9.41 20.43
CA ILE A 144 -6.14 -10.26 20.37
C ILE A 144 -5.98 -11.59 21.12
N TYR A 145 -4.80 -12.21 21.18
CA TYR A 145 -4.56 -13.43 21.96
C TYR A 145 -4.13 -13.18 23.41
N LYS A 146 -3.93 -11.91 23.78
CA LYS A 146 -3.50 -11.50 25.13
C LYS A 146 -4.67 -11.04 25.99
N VAL A 147 -5.81 -10.68 25.39
CA VAL A 147 -7.03 -10.34 26.14
C VAL A 147 -7.59 -11.56 26.86
N ASN A 148 -8.16 -11.33 28.03
CA ASN A 148 -8.81 -12.40 28.80
C ASN A 148 -10.29 -12.50 28.42
N ALA A 149 -10.55 -13.06 27.22
CA ALA A 149 -11.89 -13.17 26.70
C ALA A 149 -12.72 -14.23 27.44
N SER A 150 -13.99 -13.90 27.71
CA SER A 150 -14.99 -14.82 28.25
C SER A 150 -16.34 -14.58 27.59
N GLY A 151 -17.28 -15.54 27.69
CA GLY A 151 -18.59 -15.41 27.06
C GLY A 151 -18.52 -15.26 25.54
N ASP A 152 -19.33 -14.35 24.99
CA ASP A 152 -19.44 -14.13 23.54
C ASP A 152 -18.14 -13.62 22.91
N ALA A 153 -17.36 -12.79 23.64
CA ALA A 153 -16.04 -12.34 23.19
C ALA A 153 -15.06 -13.51 22.99
N ALA A 154 -15.13 -14.56 23.82
CA ALA A 154 -14.27 -15.74 23.65
C ALA A 154 -14.63 -16.55 22.38
N ALA A 155 -15.93 -16.61 22.04
CA ALA A 155 -16.37 -17.25 20.80
C ALA A 155 -15.94 -16.44 19.55
N GLN A 156 -15.87 -15.11 19.68
CA GLN A 156 -15.44 -14.22 18.60
C GLN A 156 -13.91 -14.14 18.44
N GLN A 157 -13.12 -14.38 19.48
CA GLN A 157 -11.67 -14.13 19.49
C GLN A 157 -10.91 -14.76 18.31
N PHE A 158 -11.11 -16.06 18.08
CA PHE A 158 -10.42 -16.78 17.00
C PHE A 158 -10.90 -16.32 15.62
N ARG A 159 -12.21 -16.16 15.47
CA ARG A 159 -12.87 -15.63 14.28
C ARG A 159 -12.35 -14.22 13.94
N PHE A 160 -12.25 -13.34 14.92
CA PHE A 160 -11.77 -11.98 14.71
C PHE A 160 -10.28 -11.94 14.31
N TYR A 161 -9.46 -12.84 14.84
CA TYR A 161 -8.07 -13.01 14.41
C TYR A 161 -7.98 -13.38 12.92
N GLU A 162 -8.74 -14.40 12.51
CA GLU A 162 -8.79 -14.81 11.09
C GLU A 162 -9.22 -13.64 10.19
N PHE A 163 -10.23 -12.86 10.61
CA PHE A 163 -10.65 -11.68 9.87
C PHE A 163 -9.48 -10.71 9.67
N ILE A 164 -8.72 -10.42 10.74
CA ILE A 164 -7.57 -9.51 10.68
C ILE A 164 -6.49 -10.04 9.74
N GLU A 165 -6.23 -11.35 9.71
CA GLU A 165 -5.25 -11.94 8.80
C GLU A 165 -5.66 -11.81 7.32
N ILE A 166 -6.91 -12.17 6.98
CA ILE A 166 -7.43 -12.03 5.60
C ILE A 166 -7.50 -10.56 5.21
N TYR A 167 -7.94 -9.70 6.12
CA TYR A 167 -7.99 -8.26 5.88
C TYR A 167 -6.59 -7.72 5.61
N GLY A 168 -5.60 -8.11 6.41
CA GLY A 168 -4.19 -7.78 6.21
C GLY A 168 -3.71 -8.23 4.83
N ASN A 169 -3.96 -9.47 4.42
CA ASN A 169 -3.63 -9.95 3.07
C ASN A 169 -4.27 -9.11 1.96
N SER A 170 -5.50 -8.64 2.19
CA SER A 170 -6.23 -7.80 1.24
C SER A 170 -5.65 -6.38 1.12
N ARG A 171 -4.93 -5.92 2.15
CA ARG A 171 -4.26 -4.60 2.19
C ARG A 171 -2.83 -4.65 1.67
N LYS A 172 -2.19 -5.83 1.70
CA LYS A 172 -0.80 -6.01 1.27
C LYS A 172 -0.62 -5.66 -0.19
N THR A 173 0.36 -4.82 -0.46
CA THR A 173 0.78 -4.50 -1.82
C THR A 173 2.18 -5.05 -2.03
N TRP A 174 2.29 -5.97 -2.97
CA TRP A 174 3.61 -6.45 -3.38
C TRP A 174 4.26 -5.39 -4.26
N HIS A 175 5.53 -5.12 -3.95
CA HIS A 175 6.34 -4.16 -4.67
C HIS A 175 7.59 -4.88 -5.16
N TYR A 176 7.92 -4.72 -6.44
CA TYR A 176 9.20 -5.21 -6.94
C TYR A 176 10.28 -4.16 -6.68
N LEU A 177 11.26 -4.49 -5.83
CA LEU A 177 12.46 -3.71 -5.62
C LEU A 177 13.60 -4.36 -6.43
N PRO A 178 14.21 -3.70 -7.42
CA PRO A 178 15.19 -4.34 -8.31
C PRO A 178 16.42 -4.94 -7.60
N ALA A 179 16.74 -4.49 -6.37
CA ALA A 179 17.85 -5.01 -5.58
C ALA A 179 17.45 -6.15 -4.63
N GLU A 180 16.16 -6.24 -4.25
CA GLU A 180 15.68 -7.13 -3.20
C GLU A 180 14.65 -8.16 -3.71
N GLY A 181 14.21 -8.03 -4.98
CA GLY A 181 13.16 -8.86 -5.56
C GLY A 181 11.76 -8.39 -5.17
N TRP A 182 10.81 -9.32 -5.11
CA TRP A 182 9.45 -9.02 -4.65
C TRP A 182 9.45 -8.84 -3.14
N VAL A 183 9.16 -7.63 -2.68
CA VAL A 183 9.11 -7.27 -1.26
C VAL A 183 7.66 -6.99 -0.87
N ARG A 184 7.31 -7.46 0.32
CA ARG A 184 5.96 -7.44 0.89
C ARG A 184 5.88 -6.28 1.89
N ASN A 185 4.98 -5.32 1.64
CA ASN A 185 4.57 -4.29 2.59
C ASN A 185 3.12 -4.51 3.00
#